data_AF-A0AAN0JKF6-F1
#
_entry.id   AF-A0AAN0JKF6-F1
#
_cell.length_a   1.000
_cell.length_b   1.000
_cell.length_c   1.000
_cell.angle_alpha   90.00
_cell.angle_beta   90.00
_cell.angle_gamma   90.00
#
_symmetry.space_group_name_H-M   'P 1'
#
loop_
_entity.id
_entity.type
_entity.pdbx_description
1 polymer ?
#
loop_
_entity_poly.entity_id
_entity_poly.type
_entity_poly.pdbx_seq_one_letter_code
_entity_poly.pdbx_strand_id
1 'polypeptide(L)'
;MNPSDAGIHDRVVIMGLLKEVAQSHSLDTSHKDFKVVVLTEVDRLTKDAQHALRRTMELYTGTCRLILVCNSTSKLIPAIKSRCLAVRIPAPTIDEICSVLQYVCHKESLTIPDTLAKRIAEKSERNLRKAILLCEACRVQQYPFNDDQVVPDCEWEDFLRETAAMIITEQSPKRLLEVRGHYYELLTHCISPDIIFKRILNELVANCDGTLKAEVTQLAAQYQAQSQLGSKAIFHLEAFTAKFMRIYKQFLEEGLESMGF
;
A
#
# COMPACT_ATOMS: atom_id res chain seq x y z
N MET A 1 11.45 15.28 -6.25
CA MET A 1 11.17 14.18 -7.21
C MET A 1 11.79 12.92 -6.65
N ASN A 2 10.99 11.89 -6.37
CA ASN A 2 11.55 10.61 -5.94
C ASN A 2 12.09 9.87 -7.19
N PRO A 3 13.32 9.32 -7.19
CA PRO A 3 13.86 8.67 -8.38
C PRO A 3 13.05 7.47 -8.84
N SER A 4 12.27 6.87 -7.94
CA SER A 4 11.37 5.75 -8.22
C SER A 4 10.20 6.09 -9.14
N ASP A 5 9.85 7.37 -9.27
CA ASP A 5 8.75 7.83 -10.15
C ASP A 5 9.20 7.99 -11.61
N ALA A 6 10.51 7.91 -11.89
CA ALA A 6 11.09 8.12 -13.22
C ALA A 6 11.01 6.90 -14.14
N GLY A 7 10.44 5.78 -13.68
CA GLY A 7 10.22 4.56 -14.48
C GLY A 7 11.50 4.08 -15.16
N ILE A 8 11.51 4.05 -16.50
CA ILE A 8 12.64 3.57 -17.33
C ILE A 8 13.91 4.43 -17.16
N HIS A 9 13.77 5.68 -16.70
CA HIS A 9 14.89 6.62 -16.53
C HIS A 9 15.43 6.68 -15.10
N ASP A 10 14.92 5.84 -14.19
CA ASP A 10 15.32 5.76 -12.79
C ASP A 10 16.85 5.64 -12.60
N ARG A 11 17.52 4.86 -13.44
CA ARG A 11 18.99 4.69 -13.44
C ARG A 11 19.72 6.02 -13.61
N VAL A 12 19.30 6.83 -14.59
CA VAL A 12 19.98 8.08 -14.93
C VAL A 12 19.74 9.12 -13.85
N VAL A 13 18.52 9.19 -13.33
CA VAL A 13 18.14 10.12 -12.26
C VAL A 13 18.95 9.85 -10.99
N ILE A 14 19.05 8.58 -10.57
CA ILE A 14 19.84 8.22 -9.37
C ILE A 14 21.32 8.56 -9.54
N MET A 15 21.89 8.22 -10.70
CA MET A 15 23.31 8.50 -10.96
C MET A 15 23.59 10.00 -11.02
N GLY A 16 22.71 10.77 -11.66
CA GLY A 16 22.83 12.23 -11.75
C GLY A 16 22.76 12.88 -10.37
N LEU A 17 21.73 12.56 -9.59
CA LEU A 17 21.51 13.12 -8.26
C LEU A 17 22.68 12.81 -7.32
N LEU A 18 23.11 11.54 -7.27
CA LEU A 18 24.23 11.17 -6.40
C LEU A 18 25.55 11.82 -6.83
N LYS A 19 25.79 11.96 -8.13
CA LYS A 19 26.97 12.65 -8.65
C LYS A 19 26.96 14.14 -8.27
N GLU A 20 25.82 14.81 -8.41
CA GLU A 20 25.66 16.22 -8.05
C GLU A 20 25.84 16.45 -6.54
N VAL A 21 25.26 15.59 -5.71
CA VAL A 21 25.41 15.68 -4.25
C VAL A 21 26.85 15.39 -3.82
N ALA A 22 27.51 14.42 -4.47
CA ALA A 22 28.90 14.09 -4.18
C ALA A 22 29.90 15.16 -4.65
N GLN A 23 29.61 15.87 -5.75
CA GLN A 23 30.50 16.89 -6.34
C GLN A 23 30.27 18.30 -5.77
N SER A 24 29.09 18.58 -5.23
CA SER A 24 28.85 19.85 -4.54
C SER A 24 29.81 19.97 -3.35
N HIS A 25 30.55 21.07 -3.24
CA HIS A 25 31.42 21.30 -2.09
C HIS A 25 30.60 21.89 -0.94
N SER A 26 30.73 21.36 0.27
CA SER A 26 30.21 21.98 1.48
C SER A 26 31.11 23.16 1.84
N LEU A 27 30.55 24.37 1.85
CA LEU A 27 31.24 25.60 2.22
C LEU A 27 31.45 25.73 3.75
N ASP A 28 30.79 24.88 4.54
CA ASP A 28 30.84 24.89 6.00
C ASP A 28 31.80 23.83 6.56
N THR A 29 32.91 24.28 7.13
CA THR A 29 33.95 23.50 7.81
C THR A 29 33.58 23.05 9.24
N SER A 30 32.33 23.25 9.68
CA SER A 30 31.91 23.05 11.08
C SER A 30 31.15 21.74 11.35
N HIS A 31 30.75 21.01 10.31
CA HIS A 31 30.01 19.74 10.45
C HIS A 31 30.67 18.61 9.64
N LYS A 32 30.53 17.38 10.16
CA LYS A 32 31.14 16.11 9.70
C LYS A 32 31.41 16.05 8.18
N ASP A 33 32.56 15.47 7.81
CA ASP A 33 33.11 15.37 6.44
C ASP A 33 32.29 14.55 5.42
N PHE A 34 31.02 14.22 5.70
CA PHE A 34 30.18 13.45 4.79
C PHE A 34 28.75 14.01 4.71
N LYS A 35 28.17 13.88 3.52
CA LYS A 35 26.76 14.19 3.26
C LYS A 35 25.86 12.98 3.47
N VAL A 36 24.59 13.20 3.74
CA VAL A 36 23.60 12.12 3.86
C VAL A 36 22.57 12.26 2.76
N VAL A 37 22.38 11.19 1.98
CA VAL A 37 21.33 11.10 0.96
C VAL A 37 20.31 10.07 1.39
N VAL A 38 19.04 10.50 1.49
CA VAL A 38 17.92 9.61 1.79
C VAL A 38 17.20 9.27 0.49
N LEU A 39 17.15 7.98 0.17
CA LEU A 39 16.39 7.47 -0.97
C LEU A 39 15.16 6.72 -0.46
N THR A 40 13.99 7.14 -0.88
CA THR A 40 12.70 6.55 -0.49
C THR A 40 12.16 5.62 -1.56
N GLU A 41 11.45 4.56 -1.15
CA GLU A 41 10.84 3.57 -2.06
C GLU A 41 11.86 2.88 -3.00
N VAL A 42 13.02 2.51 -2.44
CA VAL A 42 14.12 1.88 -3.20
C VAL A 42 13.71 0.51 -3.77
N ASP A 43 12.69 -0.12 -3.19
CA ASP A 43 12.10 -1.39 -3.65
C ASP A 43 11.28 -1.26 -4.95
N ARG A 44 10.98 -0.03 -5.40
CA ARG A 44 10.36 0.24 -6.70
C ARG A 44 11.37 0.43 -7.83
N LEU A 45 12.66 0.56 -7.51
CA LEU A 45 13.71 0.74 -8.51
C LEU A 45 13.92 -0.52 -9.34
N THR A 46 14.19 -0.33 -10.63
CA THR A 46 14.58 -1.40 -11.53
C THR A 46 15.88 -2.06 -11.07
N LYS A 47 16.09 -3.33 -11.44
CA LYS A 47 17.33 -4.06 -11.10
C LYS A 47 18.56 -3.34 -11.64
N ASP A 48 18.47 -2.75 -12.83
CA ASP A 48 19.55 -1.99 -13.45
C ASP A 48 19.88 -0.71 -12.68
N ALA A 49 18.86 0.01 -12.22
CA ALA A 49 19.04 1.17 -11.33
C ALA A 49 19.64 0.77 -9.99
N GLN A 50 19.24 -0.37 -9.41
CA GLN A 50 19.85 -0.89 -8.19
C GLN A 50 21.34 -1.28 -8.40
N HIS A 51 21.68 -1.86 -9.54
CA HIS A 51 23.09 -2.15 -9.90
C HIS A 51 23.90 -0.87 -10.10
N ALA A 52 23.33 0.16 -10.71
CA ALA A 52 23.96 1.47 -10.85
C ALA A 52 24.14 2.16 -9.49
N LEU A 53 23.12 2.12 -8.64
CA LEU A 53 23.16 2.62 -7.26
C LEU A 53 24.33 1.98 -6.52
N ARG A 54 24.45 0.65 -6.53
CA ARG A 54 25.57 -0.07 -5.91
C ARG A 54 26.94 0.48 -6.33
N ARG A 55 27.18 0.69 -7.63
CA ARG A 55 28.45 1.23 -8.14
C ARG A 55 28.73 2.62 -7.58
N THR A 56 27.71 3.47 -7.56
CA THR A 56 27.81 4.85 -7.04
C THR A 56 28.02 4.89 -5.53
N MET A 57 27.40 3.97 -4.78
CA MET A 57 27.63 3.81 -3.34
C MET A 57 29.09 3.47 -3.03
N GLU A 58 29.70 2.58 -3.82
CA GLU A 58 31.12 2.20 -3.67
C GLU A 58 32.05 3.36 -4.04
N LEU A 59 31.75 4.12 -5.10
CA LEU A 59 32.60 5.21 -5.58
C LEU A 59 32.65 6.41 -4.61
N TYR A 60 31.52 6.74 -3.97
CA TYR A 60 31.39 7.95 -3.14
C TYR A 60 31.22 7.67 -1.64
N THR A 61 31.65 6.50 -1.15
CA THR A 61 31.49 6.13 0.27
C THR A 61 32.21 7.07 1.25
N GLY A 62 33.26 7.76 0.80
CA GLY A 62 34.01 8.70 1.63
C GLY A 62 33.33 10.07 1.78
N THR A 63 32.59 10.51 0.77
CA THR A 63 31.96 11.84 0.74
C THR A 63 30.46 11.80 1.04
N CYS A 64 29.81 10.66 0.84
CA CYS A 64 28.36 10.51 0.99
C CYS A 64 27.98 9.21 1.70
N ARG A 65 27.04 9.30 2.63
CA ARG A 65 26.34 8.16 3.27
C ARG A 65 24.92 8.08 2.75
N LEU A 66 24.44 6.87 2.48
CA LEU A 66 23.07 6.66 2.00
C LEU A 66 22.19 6.02 3.06
N ILE A 67 20.97 6.53 3.17
CA ILE A 67 19.87 5.92 3.92
C ILE A 67 18.83 5.44 2.90
N LEU A 68 18.65 4.13 2.82
CA LEU A 68 17.73 3.49 1.89
C LEU A 68 16.45 3.09 2.63
N VAL A 69 15.34 3.74 2.30
CA VAL A 69 14.02 3.41 2.86
C VAL A 69 13.28 2.53 1.87
N CYS A 70 12.89 1.33 2.31
CA CYS A 70 12.15 0.37 1.52
C CYS A 70 11.13 -0.38 2.40
N ASN A 71 10.00 -0.77 1.82
CA ASN A 71 8.97 -1.54 2.53
C ASN A 71 9.19 -3.05 2.41
N SER A 72 9.74 -3.50 1.28
CA SER A 72 10.04 -4.90 1.05
C SER A 72 11.50 -5.12 0.68
N THR A 73 12.25 -5.75 1.60
CA THR A 73 13.66 -6.09 1.35
C THR A 73 13.80 -7.20 0.31
N SER A 74 12.77 -8.00 0.02
CA SER A 74 12.86 -9.09 -0.97
C SER A 74 13.13 -8.59 -2.39
N LYS A 75 12.68 -7.38 -2.71
CA LYS A 75 12.89 -6.74 -4.03
C LYS A 75 14.28 -6.12 -4.21
N LEU A 76 15.09 -6.04 -3.15
CA LEU A 76 16.45 -5.51 -3.20
C LEU A 76 17.47 -6.57 -3.62
N ILE A 77 18.40 -6.20 -4.49
CA ILE A 77 19.52 -7.06 -4.87
C ILE A 77 20.41 -7.39 -3.66
N PRO A 78 20.93 -8.64 -3.56
CA PRO A 78 21.80 -9.04 -2.44
C PRO A 78 23.02 -8.14 -2.25
N ALA A 79 23.55 -7.57 -3.34
CA ALA A 79 24.72 -6.70 -3.29
C ALA A 79 24.50 -5.39 -2.53
N ILE A 80 23.28 -4.84 -2.51
CA ILE A 80 22.96 -3.67 -1.70
C ILE A 80 22.83 -4.10 -0.23
N LYS A 81 22.12 -5.21 0.02
CA LYS A 81 21.91 -5.73 1.39
C LYS A 81 23.22 -5.98 2.14
N SER A 82 24.23 -6.52 1.45
CA SER A 82 25.53 -6.82 2.09
C SER A 82 26.36 -5.58 2.44
N ARG A 83 26.01 -4.41 1.92
CA ARG A 83 26.74 -3.14 2.12
C ARG A 83 26.04 -2.18 3.07
N CYS A 84 24.81 -2.50 3.48
CA CYS A 84 23.98 -1.65 4.33
C CYS A 84 23.74 -2.31 5.69
N LEU A 85 23.66 -1.49 6.74
CA LEU A 85 23.10 -1.93 8.00
C LEU A 85 21.58 -2.09 7.85
N ALA A 86 21.08 -3.31 7.99
CA ALA A 86 19.65 -3.59 7.89
C ALA A 86 18.95 -3.24 9.21
N VAL A 87 18.23 -2.12 9.23
CA VAL A 87 17.38 -1.72 10.35
C VAL A 87 15.94 -2.08 10.01
N ARG A 88 15.34 -3.01 10.76
CA ARG A 88 13.93 -3.40 10.60
C ARG A 88 13.07 -2.60 11.58
N ILE A 89 12.11 -1.85 11.03
CA ILE A 89 11.12 -1.11 11.82
C ILE A 89 9.79 -1.88 11.72
N PRO A 90 9.36 -2.60 12.78
CA PRO A 90 8.05 -3.24 12.79
C PRO A 90 6.93 -2.20 12.87
N ALA A 91 5.74 -2.56 12.38
CA ALA A 91 4.55 -1.76 12.62
C ALA A 91 4.25 -1.71 14.14
N PRO A 92 3.78 -0.58 14.69
CA PRO A 92 3.47 -0.47 16.10
C PRO A 92 2.33 -1.41 16.51
N THR A 93 2.27 -1.75 17.79
CA THR A 93 1.14 -2.52 18.35
C THR A 93 -0.10 -1.62 18.51
N ILE A 94 -1.27 -2.24 18.68
CA ILE A 94 -2.53 -1.48 18.88
C ILE A 94 -2.42 -0.58 20.12
N ASP A 95 -1.83 -1.10 21.20
CA ASP A 95 -1.64 -0.36 22.46
C ASP A 95 -0.65 0.82 22.31
N GLU A 96 0.43 0.62 21.54
CA GLU A 96 1.36 1.69 21.19
C GLU A 96 0.67 2.79 20.38
N ILE A 97 -0.17 2.43 19.41
CA ILE A 97 -0.93 3.40 18.61
C ILE A 97 -1.89 4.17 19.53
N CYS A 98 -2.62 3.49 20.42
CA CYS A 98 -3.51 4.15 21.39
C CYS A 98 -2.75 5.14 22.28
N SER A 99 -1.56 4.76 22.75
CA SER A 99 -0.70 5.61 23.58
C SER A 99 -0.26 6.87 22.82
N VAL A 100 0.09 6.74 21.53
CA VAL A 100 0.44 7.88 20.67
C VAL A 100 -0.78 8.76 20.41
N LEU A 101 -1.96 8.19 20.16
CA LEU A 101 -3.20 8.95 19.95
C LEU A 101 -3.57 9.77 21.18
N GLN A 102 -3.51 9.17 22.38
CA GLN A 102 -3.72 9.88 23.65
C GLN A 102 -2.69 10.99 23.85
N TYR A 103 -1.41 10.74 23.55
CA TYR A 103 -0.35 11.74 23.65
C TYR A 103 -0.58 12.94 22.71
N VAL A 104 -0.97 12.68 21.46
CA VAL A 104 -1.28 13.73 20.48
C VAL A 104 -2.51 14.52 20.93
N CYS A 105 -3.59 13.85 21.35
CA CYS A 105 -4.79 14.50 21.86
C CYS A 105 -4.48 15.38 23.08
N HIS A 106 -3.69 14.88 24.04
CA HIS A 106 -3.30 15.63 25.22
C HIS A 106 -2.52 16.91 24.87
N LYS A 107 -1.60 16.83 23.90
CA LYS A 107 -0.87 18.01 23.39
C LYS A 107 -1.77 19.04 22.74
N GLU A 108 -2.80 18.60 22.02
CA GLU A 108 -3.80 19.44 21.37
C GLU A 108 -4.90 19.90 22.35
N SER A 109 -4.77 19.62 23.66
CA SER A 109 -5.79 19.92 24.68
C SER A 109 -7.15 19.26 24.41
N LEU A 110 -7.14 18.08 23.78
CA LEU A 110 -8.30 17.24 23.47
C LEU A 110 -8.34 16.02 24.39
N THR A 111 -9.54 15.55 24.72
CA THR A 111 -9.75 14.32 25.49
C THR A 111 -10.41 13.27 24.61
N ILE A 112 -9.69 12.20 24.29
CA ILE A 112 -10.22 11.07 23.50
C ILE A 112 -10.58 9.90 24.43
N PRO A 113 -11.77 9.28 24.28
CA PRO A 113 -12.10 8.05 24.99
C PRO A 113 -11.23 6.87 24.55
N ASP A 114 -10.86 6.00 25.50
CA ASP A 114 -10.04 4.82 25.22
C ASP A 114 -10.73 3.82 24.27
N THR A 115 -12.05 3.75 24.33
CA THR A 115 -12.89 2.94 23.44
C THR A 115 -12.76 3.39 22.00
N LEU A 116 -12.84 4.70 21.75
CA LEU A 116 -12.66 5.31 20.44
C LEU A 116 -11.22 5.15 19.93
N ALA A 117 -10.23 5.38 20.79
CA ALA A 117 -8.81 5.21 20.43
C ALA A 117 -8.50 3.77 19.96
N LYS A 118 -9.03 2.76 20.65
CA LYS A 118 -8.90 1.35 20.24
C LYS A 118 -9.55 1.07 18.89
N ARG A 119 -10.77 1.56 18.66
CA ARG A 119 -11.47 1.41 17.36
C ARG A 119 -10.68 2.05 16.22
N ILE A 120 -10.11 3.24 16.43
CA ILE A 120 -9.25 3.90 15.43
C ILE A 120 -7.98 3.07 15.18
N ALA A 121 -7.35 2.56 16.23
CA ALA A 121 -6.15 1.73 16.12
C ALA A 121 -6.41 0.43 15.34
N GLU A 122 -7.53 -0.26 15.61
CA GLU A 122 -7.96 -1.45 14.86
C GLU A 122 -8.24 -1.12 13.38
N LYS A 123 -9.02 -0.07 13.11
CA LYS A 123 -9.39 0.37 11.75
C LYS A 123 -8.19 0.86 10.93
N SER A 124 -7.14 1.33 11.59
CA SER A 124 -5.90 1.78 10.94
C SER A 124 -5.01 0.65 10.42
N GLU A 125 -5.32 -0.62 10.70
CA GLU A 125 -4.52 -1.78 10.26
C GLU A 125 -3.03 -1.66 10.65
N ARG A 126 -2.75 -1.17 11.86
CA ARG A 126 -1.40 -0.89 12.40
C ARG A 126 -0.60 0.18 11.64
N ASN A 127 -1.28 1.04 10.87
CA ASN A 127 -0.68 2.19 10.21
C ASN A 127 -0.86 3.45 11.06
N LEU A 128 0.20 3.89 11.73
CA LEU A 128 0.16 5.06 12.61
C LEU A 128 -0.24 6.35 11.87
N ARG A 129 0.18 6.51 10.61
CA ARG A 129 -0.23 7.68 9.79
C ARG A 129 -1.73 7.67 9.55
N LYS A 130 -2.30 6.51 9.20
CA LYS A 130 -3.75 6.34 9.01
C LYS A 130 -4.48 6.60 10.33
N ALA A 131 -3.98 6.08 11.46
CA ALA A 131 -4.59 6.29 12.77
C ALA A 131 -4.70 7.77 13.16
N ILE A 132 -3.63 8.56 12.98
CA ILE A 132 -3.63 10.00 13.28
C ILE A 132 -4.62 10.73 12.36
N LEU A 133 -4.58 10.46 11.05
CA LEU A 133 -5.49 11.07 10.09
C LEU A 133 -6.96 10.76 10.40
N LEU A 134 -7.26 9.52 10.79
CA LEU A 134 -8.61 9.11 11.20
C LEU A 134 -9.05 9.85 12.48
N CYS A 135 -8.15 10.02 13.45
CA CYS A 135 -8.42 10.78 14.66
C CYS A 135 -8.75 12.25 14.35
N GLU A 136 -7.98 12.88 13.45
CA GLU A 136 -8.25 14.24 12.97
C GLU A 136 -9.60 14.32 12.24
N ALA A 137 -9.91 13.36 11.37
CA ALA A 137 -11.18 13.29 10.65
C ALA A 137 -12.38 13.15 11.62
N CYS A 138 -12.27 12.30 12.64
CA CYS A 138 -13.27 12.19 13.71
C CYS A 138 -13.50 13.55 14.40
N ARG A 139 -12.41 14.27 14.72
CA ARG A 139 -12.48 15.57 15.39
C ARG A 139 -13.18 16.64 14.56
N VAL A 140 -12.96 16.64 13.24
CA VAL A 140 -13.57 17.59 12.30
C VAL A 140 -15.06 17.28 12.13
N GLN A 141 -15.43 16.01 12.08
CA GLN A 141 -16.83 15.59 11.92
C GLN A 141 -17.67 15.89 13.16
N GLN A 142 -17.15 15.57 14.35
CA GLN A 142 -17.89 15.75 15.60
C GLN A 142 -16.95 15.98 16.78
N TYR A 143 -17.28 16.99 17.59
CA TYR A 143 -16.64 17.25 18.86
C TYR A 143 -17.66 17.80 19.86
N PRO A 144 -17.64 17.39 21.15
CA PRO A 144 -16.72 16.47 21.83
C PRO A 144 -16.70 15.03 21.28
N PHE A 145 -15.59 14.31 21.50
CA PHE A 145 -15.50 12.90 21.12
C PHE A 145 -16.47 12.06 21.96
N ASN A 146 -17.16 11.13 21.31
CA ASN A 146 -18.06 10.18 21.96
C ASN A 146 -17.55 8.75 21.77
N ASP A 147 -17.84 7.88 22.74
CA ASP A 147 -17.48 6.46 22.70
C ASP A 147 -18.09 5.73 21.49
N ASP A 148 -19.30 6.11 21.10
CA ASP A 148 -20.04 5.52 19.97
C ASP A 148 -19.90 6.29 18.66
N GLN A 149 -18.92 7.19 18.57
CA GLN A 149 -18.64 7.90 17.34
C GLN A 149 -18.20 6.92 16.24
N VAL A 150 -18.84 7.04 15.07
CA VAL A 150 -18.45 6.28 13.88
C VAL A 150 -17.17 6.90 13.33
N VAL A 151 -16.13 6.08 13.20
CA VAL A 151 -14.87 6.50 12.56
C VAL A 151 -15.12 6.56 11.05
N PRO A 152 -14.87 7.69 10.37
CA PRO A 152 -15.06 7.79 8.92
C PRO A 152 -14.13 6.82 8.19
N ASP A 153 -14.59 6.29 7.07
CA ASP A 153 -13.78 5.53 6.12
C ASP A 153 -13.18 6.47 5.07
N CYS A 154 -12.12 6.02 4.40
CA CYS A 154 -11.64 6.73 3.22
C CYS A 154 -12.59 6.48 2.05
N GLU A 155 -12.94 7.52 1.30
CA GLU A 155 -13.91 7.44 0.19
C GLU A 155 -13.60 6.31 -0.81
N TRP A 156 -12.31 6.12 -1.14
CA TRP A 156 -11.89 5.06 -2.05
C TRP A 156 -12.02 3.65 -1.46
N GLU A 157 -11.95 3.49 -0.13
CA GLU A 157 -12.17 2.21 0.55
C GLU A 157 -13.66 1.84 0.53
N ASP A 158 -14.54 2.82 0.75
CA ASP A 158 -15.98 2.62 0.64
C ASP A 158 -16.40 2.30 -0.80
N PHE A 159 -15.88 3.04 -1.77
CA PHE A 159 -16.14 2.78 -3.19
C PHE A 159 -15.68 1.37 -3.62
N LEU A 160 -14.56 0.89 -3.09
CA LEU A 160 -14.10 -0.50 -3.32
C LEU A 160 -15.01 -1.53 -2.66
N ARG A 161 -15.53 -1.24 -1.47
CA ARG A 161 -16.49 -2.11 -0.77
C ARG A 161 -17.80 -2.22 -1.54
N GLU A 162 -18.32 -1.10 -2.05
CA GLU A 162 -19.48 -1.08 -2.94
C GLU A 162 -19.22 -1.87 -4.22
N THR A 163 -18.02 -1.70 -4.81
CA THR A 163 -17.62 -2.47 -5.99
C THR A 163 -17.58 -3.97 -5.73
N ALA A 164 -17.04 -4.39 -4.57
CA ALA A 164 -17.06 -5.80 -4.16
C ALA A 164 -18.48 -6.33 -3.95
N ALA A 165 -19.36 -5.54 -3.31
CA ALA A 165 -20.76 -5.91 -3.11
C ALA A 165 -21.50 -6.11 -4.45
N MET A 166 -21.25 -5.25 -5.45
CA MET A 166 -21.80 -5.40 -6.80
C MET A 166 -21.35 -6.70 -7.47
N ILE A 167 -20.07 -7.09 -7.31
CA ILE A 167 -19.52 -8.34 -7.86
C ILE A 167 -20.19 -9.57 -7.24
N ILE A 168 -20.48 -9.52 -5.93
CA ILE A 168 -21.11 -10.62 -5.18
C ILE A 168 -22.61 -10.72 -5.49
N THR A 169 -23.29 -9.60 -5.69
CA THR A 169 -24.75 -9.56 -5.88
C THR A 169 -25.18 -10.13 -7.23
N GLU A 170 -24.45 -9.87 -8.31
CA GLU A 170 -24.87 -10.29 -9.65
C GLU A 170 -23.68 -10.67 -10.55
N GLN A 171 -23.68 -11.90 -11.07
CA GLN A 171 -22.66 -12.42 -11.99
C GLN A 171 -23.14 -12.36 -13.46
N SER A 172 -23.35 -11.15 -13.97
CA SER A 172 -23.77 -10.92 -15.37
C SER A 172 -22.74 -10.09 -16.17
N PRO A 173 -22.68 -10.23 -17.51
CA PRO A 173 -21.79 -9.40 -18.34
C PRO A 173 -22.09 -7.91 -18.25
N LYS A 174 -23.35 -7.53 -18.00
CA LYS A 174 -23.75 -6.14 -17.80
C LYS A 174 -23.14 -5.60 -16.50
N ARG A 175 -23.21 -6.37 -15.41
CA ARG A 175 -22.60 -5.99 -14.13
C ARG A 175 -21.08 -5.87 -14.22
N LEU A 176 -20.43 -6.76 -14.98
CA LEU A 176 -18.99 -6.67 -15.23
C LEU A 176 -18.61 -5.35 -15.93
N LEU A 177 -19.44 -4.84 -16.85
CA LEU A 177 -19.22 -3.54 -17.50
C LEU A 177 -19.29 -2.37 -16.50
N GLU A 178 -20.25 -2.42 -15.57
CA GLU A 178 -20.40 -1.43 -14.49
C GLU A 178 -19.17 -1.45 -13.56
N VAL A 179 -18.74 -2.63 -13.13
CA VAL A 179 -17.55 -2.83 -12.29
C VAL A 179 -16.28 -2.33 -13.00
N ARG A 180 -16.17 -2.55 -14.32
CA ARG A 180 -15.07 -2.00 -15.12
C ARG A 180 -15.05 -0.46 -15.07
N GLY A 181 -16.21 0.19 -15.09
CA GLY A 181 -16.33 1.64 -14.91
C GLY A 181 -15.75 2.10 -13.57
N HIS A 182 -16.10 1.40 -12.49
CA HIS A 182 -15.57 1.68 -11.15
C HIS A 182 -14.04 1.53 -11.09
N TYR A 183 -13.47 0.50 -11.71
CA TYR A 183 -12.01 0.36 -11.80
C TYR A 183 -11.34 1.50 -12.57
N TYR A 184 -11.96 2.01 -13.64
CA TYR A 184 -11.41 3.18 -14.33
C TYR A 184 -11.39 4.43 -13.45
N GLU A 185 -12.44 4.66 -12.68
CA GLU A 185 -12.51 5.80 -11.76
C GLU A 185 -11.41 5.73 -10.70
N LEU A 186 -11.23 4.57 -10.07
CA LEU A 186 -10.15 4.33 -9.10
C LEU A 186 -8.76 4.53 -9.68
N LEU A 187 -8.52 4.02 -10.90
CA LEU A 187 -7.24 4.19 -11.59
C LEU A 187 -7.01 5.65 -12.00
N THR A 188 -8.07 6.39 -12.34
CA THR A 188 -8.02 7.83 -12.67
C THR A 188 -7.64 8.65 -11.44
N HIS A 189 -8.07 8.25 -10.25
CA HIS A 189 -7.65 8.82 -8.97
C HIS A 189 -6.24 8.39 -8.52
N CYS A 190 -5.44 7.79 -9.40
CA CYS A 190 -4.05 7.38 -9.14
C CYS A 190 -3.91 6.38 -7.99
N ILE A 191 -4.93 5.57 -7.71
CA ILE A 191 -4.85 4.50 -6.73
C ILE A 191 -4.07 3.34 -7.34
N SER A 192 -3.07 2.84 -6.61
CA SER A 192 -2.23 1.76 -7.10
C SER A 192 -3.06 0.49 -7.36
N PRO A 193 -2.89 -0.18 -8.51
CA PRO A 193 -3.58 -1.43 -8.80
C PRO A 193 -3.34 -2.52 -7.75
N ASP A 194 -2.15 -2.55 -7.17
CA ASP A 194 -1.80 -3.50 -6.09
C ASP A 194 -2.70 -3.31 -4.85
N ILE A 195 -3.11 -2.07 -4.56
CA ILE A 195 -4.01 -1.76 -3.44
C ILE A 195 -5.44 -2.21 -3.79
N ILE A 196 -5.88 -1.90 -5.01
CA ILE A 196 -7.20 -2.31 -5.53
C ILE A 196 -7.34 -3.85 -5.46
N PHE A 197 -6.37 -4.60 -5.99
CA PHE A 197 -6.37 -6.07 -5.93
C PHE A 197 -6.48 -6.60 -4.50
N LYS A 198 -5.66 -6.08 -3.57
CA LYS A 198 -5.66 -6.55 -2.18
C LYS A 198 -6.98 -6.27 -1.47
N ARG A 199 -7.52 -5.05 -1.63
CA ARG A 199 -8.75 -4.66 -0.94
C ARG A 199 -9.94 -5.45 -1.47
N ILE A 200 -10.08 -5.55 -2.79
CA ILE A 200 -11.15 -6.35 -3.40
C ILE A 200 -11.04 -7.80 -2.97
N LEU A 201 -9.84 -8.40 -3.01
CA LEU A 201 -9.65 -9.77 -2.56
C LEU A 201 -10.12 -9.96 -1.10
N ASN A 202 -9.75 -9.06 -0.19
CA ASN A 202 -10.15 -9.15 1.21
C ASN A 202 -11.68 -9.10 1.37
N GLU A 203 -12.36 -8.20 0.66
CA GLU A 203 -13.82 -8.08 0.70
C GLU A 203 -14.52 -9.29 0.05
N LEU A 204 -13.98 -9.83 -1.04
CA LEU A 204 -14.53 -11.03 -1.69
C LEU A 204 -14.33 -12.29 -0.84
N VAL A 205 -13.14 -12.47 -0.26
CA VAL A 205 -12.79 -13.63 0.60
C VAL A 205 -13.60 -13.65 1.89
N ALA A 206 -14.03 -12.49 2.39
CA ALA A 206 -14.94 -12.41 3.55
C ALA A 206 -16.29 -13.11 3.27
N ASN A 207 -16.74 -13.13 2.02
CA ASN A 207 -18.04 -13.65 1.60
C ASN A 207 -17.98 -15.05 0.94
N CYS A 208 -16.81 -15.68 0.88
CA CYS A 208 -16.61 -17.00 0.26
C CYS A 208 -16.50 -18.13 1.30
N ASP A 209 -16.75 -19.37 0.91
CA ASP A 209 -16.48 -20.57 1.73
C ASP A 209 -15.01 -21.02 1.68
N GLY A 210 -14.56 -21.83 2.65
CA GLY A 210 -13.15 -22.15 2.88
C GLY A 210 -12.39 -22.72 1.66
N THR A 211 -13.02 -23.58 0.87
CA THR A 211 -12.44 -24.14 -0.37
C THR A 211 -12.32 -23.06 -1.45
N LEU A 212 -13.37 -22.28 -1.64
CA LEU A 212 -13.43 -21.17 -2.59
C LEU A 212 -12.41 -20.07 -2.24
N LYS A 213 -12.19 -19.78 -0.94
CA LYS A 213 -11.17 -18.82 -0.49
C LYS A 213 -9.78 -19.18 -1.00
N ALA A 214 -9.40 -20.45 -0.98
CA ALA A 214 -8.09 -20.89 -1.44
C ALA A 214 -7.91 -20.66 -2.95
N GLU A 215 -8.91 -21.04 -3.75
CA GLU A 215 -8.89 -20.88 -5.21
C GLU A 215 -8.88 -19.39 -5.60
N VAL A 216 -9.75 -18.58 -5.00
CA VAL A 216 -9.84 -17.13 -5.28
C VAL A 216 -8.55 -16.42 -4.91
N THR A 217 -7.93 -16.79 -3.78
CA THR A 217 -6.64 -16.22 -3.36
C THR A 217 -5.52 -16.56 -4.34
N GLN A 218 -5.47 -17.80 -4.83
CA GLN A 218 -4.49 -18.22 -5.82
C GLN A 218 -4.67 -17.47 -7.15
N LEU A 219 -5.90 -17.29 -7.61
CA LEU A 219 -6.22 -16.53 -8.81
C LEU A 219 -5.82 -15.06 -8.66
N ALA A 220 -6.16 -14.44 -7.54
CA ALA A 220 -5.79 -13.05 -7.27
C ALA A 220 -4.26 -12.87 -7.28
N ALA A 221 -3.52 -13.79 -6.66
CA ALA A 221 -2.06 -13.75 -6.67
C ALA A 221 -1.48 -13.86 -8.10
N GLN A 222 -2.05 -14.72 -8.94
CA GLN A 222 -1.63 -14.87 -10.34
C GLN A 222 -1.90 -13.60 -11.17
N TYR A 223 -3.11 -13.05 -11.11
CA TYR A 223 -3.46 -11.84 -11.86
C TYR A 223 -2.72 -10.60 -11.36
N GLN A 224 -2.49 -10.49 -10.06
CA GLN A 224 -1.66 -9.42 -9.51
C GLN A 224 -0.23 -9.49 -10.03
N ALA A 225 0.40 -10.67 -10.01
CA ALA A 225 1.76 -10.85 -10.53
C ALA A 225 1.85 -10.52 -12.03
N GLN A 226 0.84 -10.90 -12.82
CA GLN A 226 0.76 -10.55 -14.23
C GLN A 226 0.58 -9.04 -14.45
N SER A 227 -0.21 -8.37 -13.60
CA SER A 227 -0.42 -6.92 -13.66
C SER A 227 0.89 -6.15 -13.49
N GLN A 228 1.83 -6.65 -12.68
CA GLN A 228 3.15 -6.03 -12.51
C GLN A 228 4.07 -6.19 -13.73
N LEU A 229 3.80 -7.17 -14.61
CA LEU A 229 4.52 -7.38 -15.86
C LEU A 229 3.86 -6.64 -17.04
N GLY A 230 2.56 -6.37 -16.92
CA GLY A 230 1.75 -5.70 -17.94
C GLY A 230 1.85 -4.17 -17.87
N SER A 231 1.49 -3.51 -18.97
CA SER A 231 1.40 -2.04 -19.03
C SER A 231 0.04 -1.49 -18.63
N LYS A 232 -1.02 -2.30 -18.75
CA LYS A 232 -2.42 -1.90 -18.51
C LYS A 232 -3.03 -2.76 -17.40
N ALA A 233 -3.00 -2.23 -16.18
CA ALA A 233 -3.53 -2.92 -15.00
C ALA A 233 -5.03 -3.27 -15.11
N ILE A 234 -5.80 -2.44 -15.84
CA ILE A 234 -7.24 -2.64 -16.02
C ILE A 234 -7.59 -4.01 -16.63
N PHE A 235 -6.78 -4.51 -17.58
CA PHE A 235 -7.03 -5.80 -18.21
C PHE A 235 -6.93 -6.95 -17.22
N HIS A 236 -6.00 -6.86 -16.28
CA HIS A 236 -5.81 -7.89 -15.25
C HIS A 236 -6.88 -7.80 -14.16
N LEU A 237 -7.30 -6.60 -13.78
CA LEU A 237 -8.40 -6.38 -12.82
C LEU A 237 -9.74 -6.90 -13.36
N GLU A 238 -10.06 -6.58 -14.61
CA GLU A 238 -11.25 -7.06 -15.30
C GLU A 238 -11.23 -8.58 -15.47
N ALA A 239 -10.10 -9.14 -15.92
CA ALA A 239 -9.95 -10.58 -16.09
C ALA A 239 -10.08 -11.34 -14.76
N PHE A 240 -9.49 -10.84 -13.68
CA PHE A 240 -9.66 -11.40 -12.34
C PHE A 240 -11.13 -11.39 -11.92
N THR A 241 -11.82 -10.27 -12.08
CA THR A 241 -13.23 -10.12 -11.70
C THR A 241 -14.13 -11.05 -12.51
N ALA A 242 -13.94 -11.13 -13.83
CA ALA A 242 -14.69 -12.02 -14.69
C ALA A 242 -14.47 -13.50 -14.32
N LYS A 243 -13.23 -13.87 -13.98
CA LYS A 243 -12.89 -15.22 -13.55
C LYS A 243 -13.53 -15.54 -12.19
N PHE A 244 -13.48 -14.61 -11.24
CA PHE A 244 -14.15 -14.72 -9.95
C PHE A 244 -15.67 -14.90 -10.13
N MET A 245 -16.32 -14.02 -10.91
CA MET A 245 -17.77 -14.11 -11.18
C MET A 245 -18.17 -15.47 -11.74
N ARG A 246 -17.34 -16.07 -12.63
CA ARG A 246 -17.60 -17.40 -13.16
C ARG A 246 -17.57 -18.47 -12.08
N ILE A 247 -16.52 -18.49 -11.26
CA ILE A 247 -16.33 -19.52 -10.23
C ILE A 247 -17.38 -19.37 -9.12
N TYR A 248 -17.64 -18.13 -8.69
CA TYR A 248 -18.65 -17.83 -7.69
C TYR A 248 -20.05 -18.24 -8.15
N LYS A 249 -20.39 -18.01 -9.42
CA LYS A 249 -21.66 -18.46 -9.99
C LYS A 249 -21.79 -19.99 -10.03
N GLN A 250 -20.74 -20.70 -10.47
CA GLN A 250 -20.72 -22.17 -10.47
C GLN A 250 -20.90 -22.72 -9.05
N PHE A 251 -20.24 -22.11 -8.07
CA PHE A 251 -20.38 -22.48 -6.67
C PHE A 251 -21.80 -22.28 -6.13
N LEU A 252 -22.46 -21.16 -6.47
CA LEU A 252 -23.84 -20.91 -6.09
C LEU A 252 -24.81 -21.93 -6.72
N GLU A 253 -24.58 -22.29 -7.99
CA GLU A 253 -25.37 -23.29 -8.71
C GLU A 253 -25.21 -24.68 -8.08
N GLU A 254 -23.97 -25.12 -7.80
CA GLU A 254 -23.68 -26.38 -7.11
C GLU A 254 -24.24 -26.41 -5.67
N GLY A 255 -24.20 -25.27 -4.97
CA GLY A 255 -24.78 -25.11 -3.64
C GLY A 255 -26.31 -25.26 -3.65
N LEU A 256 -26.98 -24.68 -4.65
CA LEU A 256 -28.42 -24.82 -4.86
C LEU A 256 -28.80 -26.27 -5.22
N GLU A 257 -28.00 -26.95 -6.05
CA GLU A 257 -28.18 -28.37 -6.37
C GLU A 257 -27.96 -29.28 -5.14
N SER A 258 -27.10 -28.89 -4.20
CA SER A 258 -26.87 -29.66 -2.96
C SER A 258 -27.93 -29.44 -1.86
N MET A 259 -28.65 -28.31 -1.89
CA MET A 259 -29.68 -27.95 -0.89
C MET A 259 -31.12 -28.19 -1.37
N GLY A 260 -31.33 -28.60 -2.63
CA GLY A 260 -32.64 -28.85 -3.23
C GLY A 260 -32.84 -30.30 -3.67
N PHE A 261 -33.86 -30.93 -3.09
CA PHE A 261 -34.68 -32.08 -3.55
C PHE A 261 -34.36 -32.75 -4.90
#